data_AF-A0A1U8L0X4-F1
#
_entry.id   AF-A0A1U8L0X4-F1
#
_cell.length_a   1.000
_cell.length_b   1.000
_cell.length_c   1.000
_cell.angle_alpha   90.00
_cell.angle_beta   90.00
_cell.angle_gamma   90.00
#
_symmetry.space_group_name_H-M   'P 1'
#
loop_
_entity.id
_entity.type
_entity.pdbx_description
1 polymer ?
#
loop_
_entity_poly.entity_id
_entity_poly.type
_entity_poly.pdbx_seq_one_letter_code
_entity_poly.pdbx_strand_id
1 'polypeptide(L)'
;MLNPFVKKGIWQSRRIVFDASAIASLKAKTRSSSVPYPTWVEAVSALLSKCITAASKAKPDIQKSTLITYSVNLRQRARPQIPNYSMGNFVCLAAALVTAKETELDNLVCHLRKAIRKIDIDLITALQGDGGWLKYCECMKEIGKASHGTNDKIIDLIVFSSWCNMGVYEIDFGWGKPTWVACAPKIK
;
A
#
# COMPACT_ATOMS: atom_id res chain seq x y z
N MET A 1 9.22 8.35 -13.79
CA MET A 1 9.28 6.91 -14.12
C MET A 1 7.91 6.22 -13.92
N LEU A 2 6.79 6.88 -14.25
CA LEU A 2 5.42 6.31 -14.24
C LEU A 2 4.58 6.76 -15.47
N ASN A 3 5.15 7.59 -16.36
CA ASN A 3 4.42 8.26 -17.44
C ASN A 3 3.64 7.34 -18.40
N PRO A 4 4.09 6.14 -18.77
CA PRO A 4 3.27 5.30 -19.66
C PRO A 4 2.06 4.65 -18.94
N PHE A 5 2.00 4.70 -17.61
CA PHE A 5 0.97 4.02 -16.82
C PHE A 5 -0.17 4.92 -16.34
N VAL A 6 -0.06 6.24 -16.52
CA VAL A 6 -1.05 7.21 -16.03
C VAL A 6 -1.73 7.88 -17.21
N LYS A 7 -2.96 7.47 -17.51
CA LYS A 7 -3.80 8.21 -18.47
C LYS A 7 -4.10 9.59 -17.88
N LYS A 8 -3.91 10.65 -18.66
CA LYS A 8 -4.40 11.98 -18.30
C LYS A 8 -5.92 11.91 -18.26
N GLY A 9 -6.50 12.23 -17.10
CA GLY A 9 -7.94 12.23 -16.89
C GLY A 9 -8.34 13.27 -15.84
N ILE A 10 -9.64 13.50 -15.73
CA ILE A 10 -10.21 14.28 -14.63
C ILE A 10 -10.24 13.39 -13.40
N TRP A 11 -9.61 13.83 -12.32
CA TRP A 11 -9.60 13.12 -11.05
C TRP A 11 -10.25 13.99 -9.97
N GLN A 12 -10.88 13.34 -8.99
CA GLN A 12 -11.40 13.99 -7.80
C GLN A 12 -10.79 13.32 -6.57
N SER A 13 -10.43 14.13 -5.58
CA SER A 13 -10.07 13.63 -4.26
C SER A 13 -11.31 13.56 -3.37
N ARG A 14 -11.42 12.47 -2.61
CA ARG A 14 -12.45 12.28 -1.59
C ARG A 14 -11.77 11.93 -0.27
N ARG A 15 -12.30 12.47 0.82
CA ARG A 15 -11.88 12.13 2.19
C ARG A 15 -12.91 11.17 2.78
N ILE A 16 -12.44 10.04 3.28
CA ILE A 16 -13.25 9.07 4.01
C ILE A 16 -12.66 8.98 5.41
N VAL A 17 -13.50 9.17 6.43
CA VAL A 17 -13.10 9.17 7.84
C VAL A 17 -13.63 7.91 8.49
N PHE A 18 -12.76 7.18 9.19
CA PHE A 18 -13.12 6.02 9.99
C PHE A 18 -12.86 6.37 11.45
N ASP A 19 -13.90 6.33 12.29
CA ASP A 19 -13.73 6.48 13.73
C ASP A 19 -13.15 5.20 14.37
N ALA A 20 -12.83 5.28 15.66
CA ALA A 20 -12.23 4.17 16.40
C ALA A 20 -13.14 2.92 16.42
N SER A 21 -14.45 3.09 16.52
CA SER A 21 -15.43 1.98 16.54
C SER A 21 -15.50 1.28 15.18
N ALA A 22 -15.55 2.07 14.09
CA ALA A 22 -15.53 1.58 12.73
C ALA A 22 -14.24 0.80 12.43
N ILE A 23 -13.08 1.31 12.87
CA ILE A 23 -11.79 0.61 12.73
C ILE A 23 -11.80 -0.70 13.53
N ALA A 24 -12.28 -0.69 14.77
CA ALA A 24 -12.34 -1.89 15.61
C ALA A 24 -13.24 -2.98 14.99
N SER A 25 -14.43 -2.59 14.52
CA SER A 25 -15.36 -3.46 13.79
C SER A 25 -14.73 -4.01 12.51
N LEU A 26 -14.04 -3.16 11.74
CA LEU A 26 -13.38 -3.58 10.50
C LEU A 26 -12.24 -4.58 10.78
N LYS A 27 -11.41 -4.33 11.80
CA LYS A 27 -10.36 -5.28 12.22
C LYS A 27 -10.95 -6.63 12.62
N ALA A 28 -12.11 -6.67 13.30
CA ALA A 28 -12.77 -7.91 13.64
C ALA A 28 -13.27 -8.68 12.40
N LYS A 29 -13.88 -7.99 11.44
CA LYS A 29 -14.39 -8.58 10.19
C LYS A 29 -13.30 -9.04 9.22
N THR A 30 -12.11 -8.47 9.32
CA THR A 30 -10.95 -8.80 8.48
C THR A 30 -10.04 -9.85 9.12
N ARG A 31 -10.45 -10.48 10.23
CA ARG A 31 -9.68 -11.59 10.80
C ARG A 31 -9.75 -12.80 9.88
N SER A 32 -8.64 -13.51 9.75
CA SER A 32 -8.57 -14.81 9.08
C SER A 32 -7.62 -15.73 9.83
N SER A 33 -7.58 -17.01 9.46
CA SER A 33 -6.64 -17.98 10.03
C SER A 33 -5.17 -17.55 9.89
N SER A 34 -4.81 -17.00 8.73
CA SER A 34 -3.46 -16.49 8.45
C SER A 34 -3.21 -15.09 9.03
N VAL A 35 -4.30 -14.38 9.39
CA VAL A 35 -4.31 -12.99 9.82
C VAL A 35 -5.23 -12.84 11.05
N PRO A 36 -4.86 -13.39 12.22
CA PRO A 36 -5.71 -13.32 13.42
C PRO A 36 -5.80 -11.90 13.99
N TYR A 37 -4.76 -11.09 13.77
CA TYR A 37 -4.65 -9.71 14.27
C TYR A 37 -4.28 -8.76 13.13
N PRO A 38 -5.24 -8.35 12.29
CA PRO A 38 -4.98 -7.36 11.25
C PRO A 38 -4.60 -6.02 11.87
N THR A 39 -3.63 -5.33 11.26
CA THR A 39 -3.39 -3.91 11.57
C THR A 39 -4.52 -3.07 10.98
N TRP A 40 -4.73 -1.87 11.53
CA TRP A 40 -5.68 -0.89 10.98
C TRP A 40 -5.37 -0.54 9.52
N VAL A 41 -4.10 -0.38 9.15
CA VAL A 41 -3.67 -0.13 7.76
C VAL A 41 -4.11 -1.27 6.85
N GLU A 42 -3.83 -2.53 7.22
CA GLU A 42 -4.23 -3.68 6.42
C GLU A 42 -5.76 -3.80 6.31
N ALA A 43 -6.49 -3.59 7.40
CA ALA A 43 -7.94 -3.68 7.42
C ALA A 43 -8.61 -2.62 6.53
N VAL A 44 -8.19 -1.35 6.66
CA VAL A 44 -8.70 -0.23 5.86
C VAL A 44 -8.31 -0.40 4.39
N SER A 45 -7.07 -0.78 4.10
CA SER A 45 -6.65 -1.00 2.73
C SER A 45 -7.37 -2.16 2.06
N ALA A 46 -7.63 -3.27 2.78
CA ALA A 46 -8.43 -4.38 2.25
C ALA A 46 -9.86 -3.93 1.92
N LEU A 47 -10.50 -3.15 2.80
CA LEU A 47 -11.83 -2.59 2.53
C LEU A 47 -11.83 -1.69 1.30
N LEU A 48 -10.87 -0.75 1.22
CA LEU A 48 -10.77 0.16 0.08
C LEU A 48 -10.50 -0.60 -1.22
N SER A 49 -9.62 -1.60 -1.21
CA SER A 49 -9.41 -2.48 -2.36
C SER A 49 -10.69 -3.17 -2.80
N LYS A 50 -11.45 -3.77 -1.86
CA LYS A 50 -12.74 -4.39 -2.17
C LYS A 50 -13.71 -3.41 -2.82
N CYS A 51 -13.86 -2.22 -2.25
CA CYS A 51 -14.76 -1.19 -2.76
C CYS A 51 -14.32 -0.64 -4.14
N ILE A 52 -13.03 -0.33 -4.31
CA ILE A 52 -12.47 0.17 -5.57
C ILE A 52 -12.62 -0.88 -6.67
N THR A 53 -12.23 -2.13 -6.39
CA THR A 53 -12.39 -3.22 -7.37
C THR A 53 -13.86 -3.46 -7.72
N ALA A 54 -14.78 -3.37 -6.76
CA ALA A 54 -16.22 -3.47 -7.05
C ALA A 54 -16.72 -2.31 -7.93
N ALA A 55 -16.30 -1.08 -7.66
CA ALA A 55 -16.67 0.10 -8.45
C ALA A 55 -16.06 0.09 -9.88
N SER A 56 -14.90 -0.52 -10.06
CA SER A 56 -14.19 -0.60 -11.35
C SER A 56 -14.70 -1.70 -12.28
N LYS A 57 -15.63 -2.56 -11.85
CA LYS A 57 -16.23 -3.63 -12.68
C LYS A 57 -17.14 -3.04 -13.76
N ALA A 58 -16.55 -2.56 -14.85
CA ALA A 58 -17.26 -1.95 -15.97
C ALA A 58 -17.95 -2.97 -16.90
N LYS A 59 -17.55 -4.25 -16.89
CA LYS A 59 -18.16 -5.33 -17.69
C LYS A 59 -18.15 -6.66 -16.91
N PRO A 60 -19.28 -7.37 -16.75
CA PRO A 60 -19.35 -8.63 -16.02
C PRO A 60 -18.45 -9.73 -16.59
N ASP A 61 -18.26 -9.74 -17.92
CA ASP A 61 -17.58 -10.83 -18.63
C ASP A 61 -16.05 -10.75 -18.60
N ILE A 62 -15.47 -9.67 -18.06
CA ILE A 62 -14.01 -9.52 -17.97
C ILE A 62 -13.57 -9.68 -16.51
N GLN A 63 -13.12 -10.90 -16.16
CA GLN A 63 -12.37 -11.11 -14.92
C GLN A 63 -11.01 -10.41 -15.01
N LYS A 64 -10.95 -9.18 -14.51
CA LYS A 64 -9.70 -8.43 -14.36
C LYS A 64 -9.04 -8.76 -13.02
N SER A 65 -7.72 -8.93 -13.06
CA SER A 65 -6.90 -8.94 -11.84
C SER A 65 -6.61 -7.50 -11.40
N THR A 66 -6.36 -7.32 -10.12
CA THR A 66 -5.95 -6.04 -9.53
C THR A 66 -4.54 -6.20 -8.95
N LEU A 67 -3.61 -5.34 -9.35
CA LEU A 67 -2.31 -5.20 -8.70
C LEU A 67 -2.43 -4.14 -7.61
N ILE A 68 -2.22 -4.57 -6.37
CA ILE A 68 -2.27 -3.69 -5.21
C ILE A 68 -0.85 -3.48 -4.71
N THR A 69 -0.43 -2.22 -4.60
CA THR A 69 0.93 -1.85 -4.19
C THR A 69 0.93 -1.04 -2.90
N TYR A 70 1.94 -1.23 -2.05
CA TYR A 70 2.06 -0.60 -0.74
C TYR A 70 3.47 -0.06 -0.52
N SER A 71 3.56 1.22 -0.20
CA SER A 71 4.82 1.81 0.27
C SER A 71 5.12 1.35 1.71
N VAL A 72 6.24 0.66 1.91
CA VAL A 72 6.68 0.16 3.21
C VAL A 72 7.90 0.95 3.70
N ASN A 73 7.78 1.53 4.90
CA ASN A 73 8.88 2.21 5.58
C ASN A 73 9.94 1.19 6.04
N LEU A 74 11.17 1.34 5.55
CA LEU A 74 12.28 0.42 5.83
C LEU A 74 12.98 0.74 7.16
N ARG A 75 12.80 1.93 7.72
CA ARG A 75 13.63 2.42 8.84
C ARG A 75 13.63 1.50 10.05
N GLN A 76 12.44 1.11 10.50
CA GLN A 76 12.27 0.23 11.66
C GLN A 76 12.54 -1.26 11.35
N ARG A 77 12.66 -1.61 10.06
CA ARG A 77 12.83 -2.99 9.58
C ARG A 77 14.29 -3.36 9.30
N ALA A 78 15.15 -2.36 9.06
CA ALA A 78 16.58 -2.57 8.86
C ALA A 78 17.28 -3.04 10.15
N ARG A 79 18.44 -3.69 9.97
CA ARG A 79 19.37 -4.00 11.06
C ARG A 79 20.76 -3.46 10.69
N PRO A 80 21.34 -2.55 11.50
CA PRO A 80 20.70 -1.84 12.62
C PRO A 80 19.50 -1.01 12.16
N GLN A 81 18.59 -0.68 13.09
CA GLN A 81 17.44 0.17 12.76
C GLN A 81 17.92 1.55 12.35
N ILE A 82 17.33 2.08 11.27
CA ILE A 82 17.64 3.42 10.78
C ILE A 82 16.84 4.41 11.63
N PRO A 83 17.47 5.47 12.16
CA PRO A 83 16.75 6.47 12.95
C PRO A 83 15.59 7.12 12.18
N ASN A 84 14.50 7.43 12.89
CA ASN A 84 13.33 8.08 12.27
C ASN A 84 13.65 9.46 11.69
N TYR A 85 14.66 10.16 12.24
CA TYR A 85 15.12 11.47 11.79
C TYR A 85 16.11 11.41 10.62
N SER A 86 16.46 10.21 10.11
CA SER A 86 17.34 10.09 8.94
C SER A 86 16.69 10.68 7.70
N MET A 87 17.39 11.63 7.06
CA MET A 87 16.99 12.27 5.82
C MET A 87 17.03 11.29 4.65
N GLY A 88 16.09 11.42 3.71
CA GLY A 88 16.01 10.60 2.50
C GLY A 88 14.85 9.60 2.48
N ASN A 89 14.78 8.87 1.37
CA ASN A 89 13.71 7.91 1.07
C ASN A 89 14.13 6.49 1.46
N PHE A 90 13.62 6.00 2.59
CA PHE A 90 13.80 4.61 3.04
C PHE A 90 12.49 3.85 2.85
N VAL A 91 12.15 3.58 1.59
CA VAL A 91 10.88 2.98 1.19
C VAL A 91 11.12 1.87 0.17
N CYS A 92 10.39 0.77 0.33
CA CYS A 92 10.29 -0.28 -0.69
C CYS A 92 8.82 -0.52 -1.01
N LEU A 93 8.53 -0.91 -2.25
CA LEU A 93 7.17 -1.18 -2.70
C LEU A 93 6.86 -2.68 -2.54
N ALA A 94 5.87 -3.00 -1.72
CA ALA A 94 5.27 -4.33 -1.71
C ALA A 94 4.18 -4.41 -2.78
N ALA A 95 4.01 -5.57 -3.40
CA ALA A 95 2.98 -5.80 -4.42
C ALA A 95 2.24 -7.12 -4.20
N ALA A 96 0.92 -7.07 -4.34
CA ALA A 96 0.03 -8.21 -4.32
C ALA A 96 -0.82 -8.21 -5.60
N LEU A 97 -0.73 -9.28 -6.38
CA LEU A 97 -1.67 -9.53 -7.47
C LEU A 97 -2.86 -10.31 -6.91
N VAL A 98 -4.06 -9.76 -7.07
CA VAL A 98 -5.32 -10.31 -6.57
C VAL A 98 -6.25 -10.57 -7.74
N THR A 99 -6.80 -11.77 -7.85
CA THR A 99 -7.77 -12.11 -8.89
C THR A 99 -9.18 -11.66 -8.50
N ALA A 100 -10.09 -11.58 -9.48
CA ALA A 100 -11.49 -11.22 -9.23
C ALA A 100 -12.21 -12.11 -8.20
N LYS A 101 -11.75 -13.36 -8.02
CA LYS A 101 -12.30 -14.35 -7.08
C LYS A 101 -11.78 -14.18 -5.65
N GLU A 102 -10.67 -13.45 -5.46
CA GLU A 102 -9.97 -13.28 -4.18
C GLU A 102 -10.27 -11.91 -3.54
N THR A 103 -11.39 -11.28 -3.92
CA THR A 103 -11.76 -9.92 -3.50
C THR A 103 -12.49 -9.86 -2.15
N GLU A 104 -12.64 -11.00 -1.47
CA GLU A 104 -13.17 -11.04 -0.11
C GLU A 104 -12.16 -10.48 0.91
N LEU A 105 -12.69 -9.93 2.01
CA LEU A 105 -11.91 -9.13 2.96
C LEU A 105 -10.78 -9.93 3.62
N ASP A 106 -11.06 -11.19 3.97
CA ASP A 106 -10.13 -12.13 4.57
C ASP A 106 -9.01 -12.55 3.60
N ASN A 107 -9.33 -12.76 2.33
CA ASN A 107 -8.33 -13.04 1.29
C ASN A 107 -7.46 -11.81 1.03
N LEU A 108 -8.08 -10.64 0.83
CA LEU A 108 -7.38 -9.39 0.57
C LEU A 108 -6.34 -9.13 1.66
N VAL A 109 -6.74 -9.16 2.93
CA VAL A 109 -5.81 -8.90 4.05
C VAL A 109 -4.67 -9.93 4.11
N CYS A 110 -4.89 -11.19 3.71
CA CYS A 110 -3.84 -12.20 3.60
C CYS A 110 -2.84 -11.85 2.49
N HIS A 111 -3.33 -11.45 1.32
CA HIS A 111 -2.47 -10.98 0.22
C HIS A 111 -1.65 -9.75 0.64
N LEU A 112 -2.26 -8.79 1.35
CA LEU A 112 -1.57 -7.60 1.86
C LEU A 112 -0.44 -7.98 2.82
N ARG A 113 -0.79 -8.78 3.84
CA ARG A 113 0.15 -9.30 4.84
C ARG A 113 1.33 -10.00 4.17
N LYS A 114 1.04 -10.91 3.23
CA LYS A 114 2.07 -11.69 2.52
C LYS A 114 2.99 -10.79 1.71
N ALA A 115 2.43 -9.84 0.95
CA ALA A 115 3.22 -8.89 0.17
C ALA A 115 4.12 -8.01 1.05
N ILE A 116 3.57 -7.47 2.14
CA ILE A 116 4.32 -6.62 3.08
C ILE A 116 5.41 -7.42 3.82
N ARG A 117 5.17 -8.69 4.14
CA ARG A 117 6.14 -9.56 4.81
C ARG A 117 7.29 -10.01 3.91
N LYS A 118 7.12 -10.02 2.59
CA LYS A 118 8.24 -10.26 1.65
C LYS A 118 9.34 -9.19 1.73
N ILE A 119 9.02 -8.02 2.29
CA ILE A 119 10.02 -7.01 2.65
C ILE A 119 10.53 -7.35 4.04
N ASP A 120 11.29 -8.43 4.10
CA ASP A 120 11.95 -8.98 5.27
C ASP A 120 13.38 -8.44 5.41
N ILE A 121 14.09 -8.94 6.42
CA ILE A 121 15.44 -8.50 6.73
C ILE A 121 16.45 -8.88 5.64
N ASP A 122 16.26 -10.02 4.99
CA ASP A 122 17.17 -10.51 3.95
C ASP A 122 17.08 -9.62 2.72
N LEU A 123 15.85 -9.29 2.28
CA LEU A 123 15.65 -8.33 1.20
C LEU A 123 16.23 -6.96 1.57
N ILE A 124 15.97 -6.47 2.78
CA ILE A 124 16.48 -5.15 3.21
C ILE A 124 18.01 -5.13 3.23
N THR A 125 18.65 -6.20 3.69
CA THR A 125 20.11 -6.32 3.70
C THR A 125 20.66 -6.34 2.28
N ALA A 126 20.01 -7.05 1.35
CA ALA A 126 20.39 -7.05 -0.07
C ALA A 126 20.17 -5.69 -0.78
N LEU A 127 19.36 -4.80 -0.21
CA LEU A 127 19.18 -3.43 -0.71
C LEU A 127 20.27 -2.45 -0.21
N GLN A 128 21.18 -2.89 0.66
CA GLN A 128 22.28 -2.06 1.18
C GLN A 128 23.55 -2.19 0.33
N GLY A 129 24.42 -1.18 0.39
CA GLY A 129 25.71 -1.15 -0.31
C GLY A 129 25.59 -0.96 -1.83
N ASP A 130 26.70 -1.16 -2.53
CA ASP A 130 26.85 -0.80 -3.95
C ASP A 130 25.92 -1.58 -4.88
N GLY A 131 25.55 -2.81 -4.51
CA GLY A 131 24.59 -3.65 -5.25
C GLY A 131 23.12 -3.33 -5.00
N GLY A 132 22.82 -2.51 -3.98
CA GLY A 132 21.46 -2.30 -3.50
C GLY A 132 20.52 -1.66 -4.52
N TRP A 133 21.04 -0.71 -5.32
CA TRP A 133 20.27 -0.07 -6.38
C TRP A 133 19.85 -1.05 -7.48
N LEU A 134 20.75 -1.95 -7.88
CA LEU A 134 20.45 -2.97 -8.87
C LEU A 134 19.38 -3.92 -8.33
N LYS A 135 19.51 -4.33 -7.06
CA LYS A 135 18.51 -5.17 -6.39
C LYS A 135 17.14 -4.51 -6.32
N TYR A 136 17.10 -3.21 -6.02
CA TYR A 136 15.85 -2.43 -6.05
C TYR A 136 15.23 -2.41 -7.46
N CYS A 137 16.05 -2.19 -8.50
CA CYS A 137 15.59 -2.21 -9.88
C CYS A 137 15.01 -3.58 -10.28
N GLU A 138 15.63 -4.68 -9.84
CA GLU A 138 15.09 -6.03 -10.03
C GLU A 138 13.70 -6.18 -9.38
N CYS A 139 13.55 -5.77 -8.12
CA CYS A 139 12.26 -5.81 -7.42
C CYS A 139 11.19 -5.03 -8.19
N MET A 140 11.53 -3.81 -8.65
CA MET A 140 10.61 -2.99 -9.43
C MET A 140 10.28 -3.61 -10.80
N LYS A 141 11.24 -4.28 -11.44
CA LYS A 141 11.02 -5.01 -12.70
C LYS A 141 10.06 -6.17 -12.52
N GLU A 142 10.17 -6.93 -11.42
CA GLU A 142 9.23 -8.01 -11.10
C GLU A 142 7.81 -7.51 -10.85
N ILE A 143 7.66 -6.38 -10.14
CA ILE A 143 6.37 -5.72 -9.97
C ILE A 143 5.81 -5.26 -11.33
N GLY A 144 6.67 -4.70 -12.18
CA GLY A 144 6.32 -4.31 -13.56
C GLY A 144 5.82 -5.49 -14.39
N LYS A 145 6.52 -6.64 -14.37
CA LYS A 145 6.07 -7.86 -15.05
C LYS A 145 4.69 -8.32 -14.56
N ALA A 146 4.45 -8.27 -13.25
CA ALA A 146 3.15 -8.60 -12.68
C ALA A 146 2.02 -7.66 -13.12
N SER A 147 2.34 -6.44 -13.57
CA SER A 147 1.38 -5.46 -14.07
C SER A 147 0.99 -5.63 -15.55
N HIS A 148 1.80 -6.35 -16.34
CA HIS A 148 1.53 -6.60 -17.77
C HIS A 148 0.73 -7.89 -18.02
N GLY A 149 0.64 -8.78 -17.01
CA GLY A 149 -0.01 -10.08 -17.16
C GLY A 149 0.68 -10.99 -18.19
N THR A 150 0.25 -12.25 -18.27
CA THR A 150 0.82 -13.20 -19.24
C THR A 150 0.26 -13.02 -20.66
N ASN A 151 -0.84 -12.27 -20.84
CA ASN A 151 -1.65 -12.20 -22.06
C ASN A 151 -2.28 -10.80 -22.32
N ASP A 152 -1.54 -9.69 -22.15
CA ASP A 152 -2.04 -8.31 -22.44
C ASP A 152 -3.33 -7.88 -21.70
N LYS A 153 -3.70 -8.57 -20.61
CA LYS A 153 -4.88 -8.20 -19.82
C LYS A 153 -4.58 -6.94 -19.02
N ILE A 154 -5.40 -5.91 -19.21
CA ILE A 154 -5.37 -4.68 -18.41
C ILE A 154 -5.58 -5.05 -16.94
N ILE A 155 -4.56 -4.81 -16.11
CA ILE A 155 -4.61 -4.99 -14.67
C ILE A 155 -4.95 -3.63 -14.03
N ASP A 156 -5.96 -3.60 -13.18
CA ASP A 156 -6.26 -2.39 -12.40
C ASP A 156 -5.17 -2.20 -11.34
N LEU A 157 -4.65 -0.99 -11.21
CA LEU A 157 -3.59 -0.65 -10.24
C LEU A 157 -4.18 0.14 -9.08
N ILE A 158 -4.00 -0.35 -7.86
CA ILE A 158 -4.30 0.37 -6.62
C ILE A 158 -2.98 0.64 -5.89
N VAL A 159 -2.73 1.90 -5.53
CA VAL A 159 -1.51 2.30 -4.82
C VAL A 159 -1.89 2.84 -3.45
N PHE A 160 -1.35 2.23 -2.40
CA PHE A 160 -1.50 2.70 -1.03
C PHE A 160 -0.17 3.24 -0.48
N SER A 161 -0.27 4.38 0.19
CA SER A 161 0.76 4.88 1.07
C SER A 161 0.11 5.22 2.41
N SER A 162 0.79 4.91 3.51
CA SER A 162 0.30 5.17 4.86
C SER A 162 1.24 6.14 5.56
N TRP A 163 0.67 7.24 6.06
CA TRP A 163 1.37 8.24 6.86
C TRP A 163 1.12 8.05 8.36
N CYS A 164 0.45 6.96 8.70
CA CYS A 164 0.24 6.51 10.06
C CYS A 164 1.59 6.35 10.78
N ASN A 165 1.64 6.74 12.06
CA ASN A 165 2.83 6.61 12.90
C ASN A 165 4.07 7.40 12.44
N MET A 166 3.91 8.40 11.57
CA MET A 166 5.00 9.32 11.19
C MET A 166 5.26 10.44 12.22
N GLY A 167 4.50 10.49 13.32
CA GLY A 167 4.68 11.48 14.39
C GLY A 167 4.19 12.89 14.04
N VAL A 168 3.43 13.08 12.95
CA VAL A 168 3.02 14.42 12.50
C VAL A 168 2.14 15.15 13.51
N TYR A 169 1.33 14.41 14.28
CA TYR A 169 0.52 14.97 15.36
C TYR A 169 1.32 15.33 16.63
N GLU A 170 2.60 14.94 16.72
CA GLU A 170 3.49 15.28 17.84
C GLU A 170 4.31 16.55 17.61
N ILE A 171 4.23 17.13 16.41
CA ILE A 171 4.98 18.32 16.05
C ILE A 171 4.38 19.54 16.77
N ASP A 172 5.20 20.30 17.50
CA ASP A 172 4.80 21.56 18.13
C ASP A 172 5.84 22.63 17.83
N PHE A 173 5.40 23.72 17.19
CA PHE A 173 6.24 24.87 16.83
C PHE A 173 6.18 26.01 17.86
N GLY A 174 5.57 25.77 19.03
CA GLY A 174 5.31 26.76 20.07
C GLY A 174 3.87 27.28 20.10
N TRP A 175 2.99 26.73 19.26
CA TRP A 175 1.57 27.09 19.17
C TRP A 175 0.63 25.94 19.53
N GLY A 176 1.18 24.83 20.02
CA GLY A 176 0.44 23.61 20.31
C GLY A 176 0.49 22.61 19.16
N LYS A 177 0.07 21.37 19.47
CA LYS A 177 0.05 20.25 18.53
C LYS A 177 -1.08 20.39 17.49
N PRO A 178 -0.91 19.86 16.26
CA PRO A 178 -1.94 19.89 15.24
C PRO A 178 -3.24 19.23 15.69
N THR A 179 -4.35 19.96 15.59
CA THR A 179 -5.69 19.37 15.73
C THR A 179 -6.00 18.44 14.56
N TRP A 180 -5.47 18.73 13.37
CA TRP A 180 -5.76 17.97 12.15
C TRP A 180 -4.61 18.05 11.14
N VAL A 181 -4.29 16.89 10.55
CA VAL A 181 -3.30 16.74 9.47
C VAL A 181 -3.97 16.08 8.27
N ALA A 182 -3.79 16.63 7.07
CA ALA A 182 -4.26 16.05 5.82
C ALA A 182 -3.31 16.32 4.65
N CYS A 183 -3.39 15.46 3.64
CA CYS A 183 -2.74 15.71 2.36
C CYS A 183 -3.58 16.73 1.57
N ALA A 184 -2.99 17.86 1.19
CA ALA A 184 -3.65 18.85 0.36
C ALA A 184 -3.83 18.30 -1.07
N PRO A 185 -5.06 18.15 -1.58
CA PRO A 185 -5.23 17.86 -2.99
C PRO A 185 -4.72 19.08 -3.79
N LYS A 186 -4.04 18.84 -4.91
CA LYS A 186 -3.77 19.91 -5.87
C LYS A 186 -5.11 20.41 -6.39
N ILE A 187 -5.57 21.54 -5.90
CA ILE A 187 -6.66 22.30 -6.49
C ILE A 187 -6.07 22.89 -7.78
N LYS A 188 -6.62 22.50 -8.93
CA LYS A 188 -6.33 23.18 -10.20
C LYS A 188 -7.04 24.51 -10.22
#